data_AF-A0A1Y6C2U1-F1
#
_entry.id   AF-A0A1Y6C2U1-F1
#
_cell.length_a   1.000
_cell.length_b   1.000
_cell.length_c   1.000
_cell.angle_alpha   90.00
_cell.angle_beta   90.00
_cell.angle_gamma   90.00
#
_symmetry.space_group_name_H-M   'P 1'
#
loop_
_entity.id
_entity.type
_entity.pdbx_description
1 polymer ?
#
loop_
_entity_poly.entity_id
_entity_poly.type
_entity_poly.pdbx_seq_one_letter_code
_entity_poly.pdbx_strand_id
1 'polypeptide(L)'
;MPGERMFSPAMRFGHGFRRAVKPEVLFPGGRQLFQTPFSSAASDYPIDRSKVKPGQNVAWDSAAPGNLSNVVFTRGTSNATALATRSAVRIYEMLHELHEHGGEDLPEPLMGVLIKALLIHGARQPESAKAQLTAVLKNAHNSRKFKEVIARYVGYGAADIERVLTCTAQRATVLGCGEIRENEVHEYAFPLPVGLSAQKLWRRLVVTLAWFTPINPDHRNLREAKLELEPGGAKWDAIPLRLTRQDGDHNQVLRGTVQHEVLEGTNIISAYQDGEMLRIRVTCKKSATVSLDDVIPYGLAVTLEVKEDVGIPIYQQIRAKLKPQIVVGAGQA
;
A
#
# COMPACT_ATOMS: atom_id res chain seq x y z
N MET A 1 13.14 -16.56 16.66
CA MET A 1 13.77 -15.32 16.14
C MET A 1 12.67 -14.41 15.60
N PRO A 2 12.71 -13.09 15.81
CA PRO A 2 11.72 -12.17 15.23
C PRO A 2 11.68 -12.32 13.71
N GLY A 3 10.49 -12.42 13.12
CA GLY A 3 10.31 -12.61 11.68
C GLY A 3 10.58 -11.35 10.88
N GLU A 4 10.83 -11.50 9.57
CA GLU A 4 11.19 -10.43 8.62
C GLU A 4 10.12 -9.34 8.47
N ARG A 5 8.91 -9.58 8.99
CA ARG A 5 7.76 -8.67 8.91
C ARG A 5 7.55 -7.83 10.18
N MET A 6 8.46 -7.94 11.17
CA MET A 6 8.45 -7.10 12.36
C MET A 6 9.31 -5.85 12.17
N PHE A 7 8.93 -4.77 12.85
CA PHE A 7 9.74 -3.56 12.91
C PHE A 7 11.00 -3.78 13.76
N SER A 8 12.08 -3.07 13.43
CA SER A 8 13.31 -3.09 14.24
C SER A 8 13.19 -2.11 15.41
N PRO A 9 13.55 -2.47 16.66
CA PRO A 9 13.59 -1.51 17.76
C PRO A 9 14.55 -0.33 17.51
N ALA A 10 15.52 -0.49 16.60
CA ALA A 10 16.48 0.55 16.24
C ALA A 10 15.97 1.52 15.15
N MET A 11 14.79 1.26 14.57
CA MET A 11 14.22 2.20 13.60
C MET A 11 13.55 3.38 14.30
N ARG A 12 13.50 4.53 13.63
CA ARG A 12 12.66 5.63 14.11
C ARG A 12 11.20 5.21 14.05
N PHE A 13 10.53 5.29 15.18
CA PHE A 13 9.08 5.11 15.29
C PHE A 13 8.44 6.47 15.57
N GLY A 14 7.22 6.67 15.13
CA GLY A 14 6.54 7.94 15.29
C GLY A 14 5.43 8.11 14.28
N HIS A 15 4.74 9.23 14.38
CA HIS A 15 3.87 9.62 13.29
C HIS A 15 4.61 10.59 12.38
N GLY A 16 4.15 10.67 11.14
CA GLY A 16 4.51 11.76 10.26
C GLY A 16 3.90 13.08 10.74
N PHE A 17 4.19 14.12 9.98
CA PHE A 17 3.60 15.45 10.19
C PHE A 17 2.09 15.36 10.40
N ARG A 18 1.58 16.12 11.38
CA ARG A 18 0.16 16.11 11.81
C ARG A 18 -0.43 14.73 12.11
N ARG A 19 0.39 13.79 12.59
CA ARG A 19 0.02 12.41 12.90
C ARG A 19 -0.35 11.57 11.68
N ALA A 20 0.20 11.87 10.51
CA ALA A 20 0.11 11.00 9.34
C ALA A 20 0.84 9.67 9.57
N VAL A 21 0.52 8.66 8.77
CA VAL A 21 1.21 7.35 8.80
C VAL A 21 2.62 7.52 8.26
N LYS A 22 3.64 7.32 9.11
CA LYS A 22 5.05 7.20 8.71
C LYS A 22 5.80 6.17 9.59
N PRO A 23 6.76 5.40 9.03
CA PRO A 23 6.97 5.25 7.58
C PRO A 23 5.71 4.70 6.89
N GLU A 24 5.55 4.92 5.60
CA GLU A 24 4.38 4.41 4.88
C GLU A 24 4.47 2.89 4.71
N VAL A 25 5.67 2.37 4.47
CA VAL A 25 5.92 0.94 4.20
C VAL A 25 7.22 0.49 4.85
N LEU A 26 7.31 -0.79 5.20
CA LEU A 26 8.51 -1.44 5.74
C LEU A 26 9.14 -2.38 4.70
N PHE A 27 10.47 -2.44 4.72
CA PHE A 27 11.28 -3.41 3.99
C PHE A 27 12.31 -4.05 4.94
N PRO A 28 12.75 -5.29 4.68
CA PRO A 28 13.63 -6.04 5.57
C PRO A 28 15.07 -5.52 5.51
N GLY A 29 15.37 -4.46 6.25
CA GLY A 29 16.67 -3.77 6.27
C GLY A 29 17.83 -4.54 6.93
N GLY A 30 17.72 -5.85 7.14
CA GLY A 30 18.73 -6.68 7.79
C GLY A 30 18.50 -6.91 9.29
N ARG A 31 19.32 -7.78 9.89
CA ARG A 31 19.21 -8.15 11.32
C ARG A 31 20.05 -7.22 12.18
N GLN A 32 19.44 -6.61 13.18
CA GLN A 32 20.12 -5.78 14.16
C GLN A 32 20.48 -6.61 15.40
N LEU A 33 21.77 -6.66 15.73
CA LEU A 33 22.25 -7.26 16.97
C LEU A 33 22.29 -6.22 18.09
N PHE A 34 22.12 -6.71 19.31
CA PHE A 34 22.25 -5.93 20.53
C PHE A 34 23.24 -6.63 21.44
N GLN A 35 24.02 -5.85 22.18
CA GLN A 35 24.96 -6.38 23.16
C GLN A 35 24.24 -6.63 24.49
N THR A 36 24.54 -7.76 25.13
CA THR A 36 24.04 -8.05 26.47
C THR A 36 24.69 -7.08 27.46
N PRO A 37 23.92 -6.41 28.32
CA PRO A 37 24.48 -5.54 29.36
C PRO A 37 25.37 -6.32 30.33
N PHE A 38 26.41 -5.68 30.87
CA PHE A 38 27.32 -6.31 31.84
C PHE A 38 26.64 -6.64 33.18
N SER A 39 25.62 -5.86 33.57
CA SER A 39 24.85 -6.07 34.79
C SER A 39 23.48 -6.67 34.45
N SER A 40 23.07 -7.70 35.20
CA SER A 40 21.74 -8.31 35.07
C SER A 40 20.59 -7.36 35.46
N ALA A 41 20.88 -6.25 36.14
CA ALA A 41 19.91 -5.22 36.49
C ALA A 41 19.74 -4.15 35.38
N ALA A 42 20.58 -4.14 34.36
CA ALA A 42 20.51 -3.14 33.30
C ALA A 42 19.43 -3.49 32.25
N SER A 43 18.61 -2.49 31.89
CA SER A 43 17.56 -2.59 30.87
C SER A 43 17.99 -2.12 29.48
N ASP A 44 19.18 -1.53 29.38
CA ASP A 44 19.64 -0.84 28.18
C ASP A 44 20.57 -1.74 27.37
N TYR A 45 20.08 -2.19 26.21
CA TYR A 45 20.82 -3.06 25.30
C TYR A 45 21.50 -2.23 24.20
N PRO A 46 22.84 -2.06 24.21
CA PRO A 46 23.52 -1.26 23.19
C PRO A 46 23.39 -1.89 21.81
N ILE A 47 23.22 -1.05 20.79
CA ILE A 47 23.18 -1.46 19.40
C ILE A 47 24.58 -1.87 18.94
N ASP A 48 24.71 -3.08 18.40
CA ASP A 48 25.94 -3.51 17.72
C ASP A 48 26.10 -2.77 16.37
N ARG A 49 27.21 -2.05 16.23
CA ARG A 49 27.58 -1.25 15.04
C ARG A 49 28.65 -1.90 14.17
N SER A 50 29.12 -3.10 14.51
CA SER A 50 30.12 -3.85 13.74
C SER A 50 29.63 -4.12 12.31
N LYS A 51 30.54 -4.22 11.33
CA LYS A 51 30.17 -4.48 9.93
C LYS A 51 30.30 -5.96 9.54
N VAL A 52 30.03 -6.84 10.51
CA VAL A 52 30.10 -8.29 10.35
C VAL A 52 28.71 -8.91 10.30
N LYS A 53 28.64 -10.21 10.00
CA LYS A 53 27.38 -10.96 10.02
C LYS A 53 26.73 -10.89 11.42
N PRO A 54 25.39 -10.89 11.51
CA PRO A 54 24.41 -10.93 10.44
C PRO A 54 24.07 -9.54 9.88
N GLY A 55 23.70 -9.49 8.61
CA GLY A 55 23.33 -8.26 7.91
C GLY A 55 23.15 -8.54 6.42
N GLN A 56 22.81 -7.51 5.67
CA GLN A 56 22.84 -7.58 4.21
C GLN A 56 24.29 -7.41 3.73
N ASN A 57 24.71 -8.30 2.84
CA ASN A 57 26.01 -8.24 2.20
C ASN A 57 26.01 -7.12 1.15
N VAL A 58 26.86 -6.11 1.31
CA VAL A 58 26.93 -4.93 0.44
C VAL A 58 28.37 -4.68 -0.01
N ALA A 59 28.52 -4.21 -1.25
CA ALA A 59 29.81 -3.72 -1.75
C ALA A 59 30.32 -2.56 -0.88
N TRP A 60 31.63 -2.52 -0.66
CA TRP A 60 32.26 -1.53 0.21
C TRP A 60 33.64 -1.13 -0.30
N ASP A 61 34.07 0.09 -0.01
CA ASP A 61 35.39 0.57 -0.41
C ASP A 61 36.52 -0.17 0.34
N SER A 62 37.62 -0.44 -0.36
CA SER A 62 38.78 -1.16 0.19
C SER A 62 39.96 -0.23 0.38
N ALA A 63 40.68 -0.38 1.49
CA ALA A 63 41.96 0.29 1.68
C ALA A 63 43.05 -0.24 0.71
N ALA A 64 42.85 -1.42 0.12
CA ALA A 64 43.76 -2.00 -0.86
C ALA A 64 43.37 -1.55 -2.29
N PRO A 65 44.27 -0.85 -3.02
CA PRO A 65 44.02 -0.48 -4.41
C PRO A 65 43.69 -1.70 -5.28
N GLY A 66 42.69 -1.56 -6.16
CA GLY A 66 42.31 -2.59 -7.13
C GLY A 66 41.47 -3.75 -6.58
N ASN A 67 41.04 -3.72 -5.32
CA ASN A 67 40.16 -4.76 -4.79
C ASN A 67 38.70 -4.58 -5.28
N LEU A 68 38.30 -5.42 -6.24
CA LEU A 68 36.97 -5.41 -6.86
C LEU A 68 35.90 -6.23 -6.12
N SER A 69 36.27 -6.93 -5.04
CA SER A 69 35.42 -7.93 -4.36
C SER A 69 35.15 -7.60 -2.89
N ASN A 70 35.51 -6.41 -2.46
CA ASN A 70 35.37 -6.02 -1.06
C ASN A 70 33.90 -5.82 -0.67
N VAL A 71 33.52 -6.45 0.43
CA VAL A 71 32.15 -6.43 0.93
C VAL A 71 32.10 -6.34 2.45
N VAL A 72 30.99 -5.81 2.96
CA VAL A 72 30.70 -5.77 4.40
C VAL A 72 29.23 -6.12 4.67
N PHE A 73 28.89 -6.36 5.94
CA PHE A 73 27.52 -6.62 6.34
C PHE A 73 26.90 -5.41 7.05
N THR A 74 25.85 -4.84 6.45
CA THR A 74 25.14 -3.67 6.98
C THR A 74 23.68 -3.98 7.28
N ARG A 75 23.05 -3.11 8.06
CA ARG A 75 21.62 -3.17 8.36
C ARG A 75 21.11 -1.78 8.71
N GLY A 76 19.79 -1.62 8.66
CA GLY A 76 19.09 -0.42 9.10
C GLY A 76 18.10 0.08 8.06
N THR A 77 17.59 1.28 8.29
CA THR A 77 16.60 1.88 7.38
C THR A 77 17.20 2.23 6.02
N SER A 78 18.50 2.54 5.93
CA SER A 78 19.17 2.78 4.63
C SER A 78 19.13 1.56 3.73
N ASN A 79 19.39 0.37 4.30
CA ASN A 79 19.26 -0.92 3.64
C ASN A 79 17.82 -1.22 3.21
N ALA A 80 16.85 -0.94 4.10
CA ALA A 80 15.43 -1.08 3.78
C ALA A 80 15.03 -0.16 2.61
N THR A 81 15.50 1.09 2.59
CA THR A 81 15.27 2.05 1.50
C THR A 81 15.88 1.56 0.19
N ALA A 82 17.10 1.01 0.20
CA ALA A 82 17.72 0.46 -1.01
C ALA A 82 16.87 -0.68 -1.62
N LEU A 83 16.30 -1.57 -0.78
CA LEU A 83 15.36 -2.59 -1.23
C LEU A 83 14.04 -2.01 -1.74
N ALA A 84 13.54 -0.95 -1.12
CA ALA A 84 12.36 -0.23 -1.60
C ALA A 84 12.61 0.38 -2.99
N THR A 85 13.77 1.00 -3.22
CA THR A 85 14.19 1.53 -4.52
C THR A 85 14.29 0.42 -5.56
N ARG A 86 14.90 -0.72 -5.24
CA ARG A 86 14.94 -1.87 -6.16
C ARG A 86 13.54 -2.38 -6.50
N SER A 87 12.64 -2.38 -5.52
CA SER A 87 11.24 -2.79 -5.73
C SER A 87 10.48 -1.80 -6.61
N ALA A 88 10.75 -0.50 -6.46
CA ALA A 88 10.22 0.55 -7.32
C ALA A 88 10.63 0.35 -8.79
N VAL A 89 11.89 -0.03 -9.04
CA VAL A 89 12.38 -0.37 -10.39
C VAL A 89 11.62 -1.55 -10.97
N ARG A 90 11.40 -2.61 -10.21
CA ARG A 90 10.62 -3.78 -10.69
C ARG A 90 9.17 -3.43 -11.00
N ILE A 91 8.57 -2.53 -10.21
CA ILE A 91 7.22 -2.02 -10.48
C ILE A 91 7.22 -1.16 -11.75
N TYR A 92 8.23 -0.31 -11.95
CA TYR A 92 8.40 0.46 -13.18
C TYR A 92 8.49 -0.46 -14.40
N GLU A 93 9.35 -1.48 -14.36
CA GLU A 93 9.49 -2.48 -15.45
C GLU A 93 8.14 -3.12 -15.79
N MET A 94 7.38 -3.57 -14.78
CA MET A 94 6.05 -4.14 -14.99
C MET A 94 5.04 -3.13 -15.58
N LEU A 95 5.01 -1.89 -15.10
CA LEU A 95 4.13 -0.84 -15.63
C LEU A 95 4.49 -0.47 -17.07
N HIS A 96 5.79 -0.39 -17.36
CA HIS A 96 6.30 -0.12 -18.70
C HIS A 96 5.95 -1.26 -19.66
N GLU A 97 6.07 -2.52 -19.25
CA GLU A 97 5.61 -3.67 -20.04
C GLU A 97 4.11 -3.61 -20.33
N LEU A 98 3.29 -3.22 -19.33
CA LEU A 98 1.84 -3.03 -19.51
C LEU A 98 1.51 -1.89 -20.47
N HIS A 99 2.26 -0.78 -20.44
CA HIS A 99 2.12 0.31 -21.39
C HIS A 99 2.39 -0.15 -22.83
N GLU A 100 3.56 -0.76 -23.06
CA GLU A 100 4.02 -1.18 -24.39
C GLU A 100 3.13 -2.27 -25.03
N HIS A 101 2.61 -3.22 -24.22
CA HIS A 101 1.92 -4.40 -24.74
C HIS A 101 0.42 -4.45 -24.42
N GLY A 102 -0.06 -3.63 -23.47
CA GLY A 102 -1.42 -3.68 -22.96
C GLY A 102 -2.45 -2.89 -23.77
N GLY A 103 -1.99 -1.98 -24.65
CA GLY A 103 -2.86 -1.10 -25.43
C GLY A 103 -3.59 -0.04 -24.59
N GLU A 104 -3.22 0.11 -23.31
CA GLU A 104 -3.68 1.17 -22.42
C GLU A 104 -2.57 2.22 -22.29
N ASP A 105 -2.89 3.47 -22.58
CA ASP A 105 -1.95 4.58 -22.46
C ASP A 105 -1.75 4.92 -20.97
N LEU A 106 -0.72 4.33 -20.36
CA LEU A 106 -0.20 4.73 -19.04
C LEU A 106 0.76 5.92 -19.21
N PRO A 107 0.39 7.15 -18.82
CA PRO A 107 1.22 8.32 -19.10
C PRO A 107 2.49 8.31 -18.25
N GLU A 108 3.66 8.47 -18.90
CA GLU A 108 4.97 8.50 -18.23
C GLU A 108 5.04 9.50 -17.04
N PRO A 109 4.44 10.71 -17.09
CA PRO A 109 4.42 11.63 -15.94
C PRO A 109 3.75 11.06 -14.68
N LEU A 110 2.85 10.08 -14.82
CA LEU A 110 2.12 9.46 -13.72
C LEU A 110 2.82 8.21 -13.16
N MET A 111 3.90 7.77 -13.78
CA MET A 111 4.60 6.54 -13.39
C MET A 111 5.11 6.59 -11.95
N GLY A 112 5.70 7.72 -11.54
CA GLY A 112 6.21 7.89 -10.18
C GLY A 112 5.13 7.78 -9.10
N VAL A 113 3.93 8.31 -9.36
CA VAL A 113 2.82 8.26 -8.39
C VAL A 113 2.14 6.90 -8.36
N LEU A 114 2.06 6.22 -9.51
CA LEU A 114 1.63 4.82 -9.61
C LEU A 114 2.56 3.87 -8.87
N ILE A 115 3.88 4.02 -9.03
CA ILE A 115 4.89 3.24 -8.29
C ILE A 115 4.71 3.42 -6.79
N LYS A 116 4.51 4.67 -6.33
CA LYS A 116 4.23 4.94 -4.91
C LYS A 116 2.95 4.26 -4.44
N ALA A 117 1.86 4.34 -5.23
CA ALA A 117 0.61 3.66 -4.90
C ALA A 117 0.82 2.15 -4.76
N LEU A 118 1.55 1.53 -5.68
CA LEU A 118 1.78 0.09 -5.74
C LEU A 118 2.73 -0.44 -4.66
N LEU A 119 3.80 0.29 -4.34
CA LEU A 119 4.68 -0.04 -3.19
C LEU A 119 3.87 -0.14 -1.89
N ILE A 120 2.95 0.79 -1.67
CA ILE A 120 2.11 0.83 -0.47
C ILE A 120 0.95 -0.16 -0.58
N HIS A 121 0.43 -0.40 -1.77
CA HIS A 121 -0.62 -1.39 -2.00
C HIS A 121 -0.20 -2.81 -1.61
N GLY A 122 1.09 -3.14 -1.79
CA GLY A 122 1.67 -4.39 -1.31
C GLY A 122 1.89 -4.46 0.21
N ALA A 123 1.68 -3.36 0.95
CA ALA A 123 1.93 -3.31 2.38
C ALA A 123 0.90 -4.12 3.18
N ARG A 124 1.39 -4.88 4.17
CA ARG A 124 0.54 -5.70 5.04
C ARG A 124 0.99 -5.57 6.48
N GLN A 125 0.05 -5.28 7.37
CA GLN A 125 0.27 -5.38 8.81
C GLN A 125 0.08 -6.85 9.23
N PRO A 126 1.16 -7.57 9.63
CA PRO A 126 1.02 -8.98 10.01
C PRO A 126 0.16 -9.12 11.26
N GLU A 127 -0.75 -10.10 11.29
CA GLU A 127 -1.58 -10.38 12.48
C GLU A 127 -0.73 -10.65 13.72
N SER A 128 0.41 -11.33 13.57
CA SER A 128 1.34 -11.56 14.68
C SER A 128 1.89 -10.26 15.26
N ALA A 129 2.22 -9.27 14.41
CA ALA A 129 2.70 -7.96 14.84
C ALA A 129 1.59 -7.18 15.56
N LYS A 130 0.38 -7.19 14.99
CA LYS A 130 -0.81 -6.55 15.58
C LYS A 130 -1.15 -7.16 16.93
N ALA A 131 -1.12 -8.49 17.05
CA ALA A 131 -1.39 -9.20 18.29
C ALA A 131 -0.35 -8.88 19.38
N GLN A 132 0.95 -8.89 19.05
CA GLN A 132 2.02 -8.54 19.99
C GLN A 132 1.91 -7.10 20.47
N LEU A 133 1.74 -6.15 19.55
CA LEU A 133 1.55 -4.74 19.90
C LEU A 133 0.30 -4.55 20.77
N THR A 134 -0.79 -5.24 20.44
CA THR A 134 -2.03 -5.21 21.23
C THR A 134 -1.80 -5.72 22.64
N ALA A 135 -1.15 -6.87 22.80
CA ALA A 135 -0.89 -7.47 24.11
C ALA A 135 -0.02 -6.58 25.01
N VAL A 136 0.96 -5.88 24.43
CA VAL A 136 1.94 -5.09 25.19
C VAL A 136 1.50 -3.64 25.41
N LEU A 137 0.85 -3.02 24.42
CA LEU A 137 0.62 -1.56 24.41
C LEU A 137 -0.85 -1.15 24.58
N LYS A 138 -1.82 -2.04 24.35
CA LYS A 138 -3.24 -1.67 24.41
C LYS A 138 -3.70 -1.55 25.87
N ASN A 139 -4.40 -0.46 26.18
CA ASN A 139 -5.00 -0.22 27.48
C ASN A 139 -6.31 0.56 27.32
N ALA A 140 -7.00 0.81 28.44
CA ALA A 140 -8.29 1.50 28.45
C ALA A 140 -8.25 2.90 27.79
N HIS A 141 -7.13 3.62 27.93
CA HIS A 141 -7.00 5.00 27.43
C HIS A 141 -6.80 5.07 25.91
N ASN A 142 -6.14 4.07 25.30
CA ASN A 142 -5.82 4.08 23.87
C ASN A 142 -6.66 3.13 23.01
N SER A 143 -7.52 2.31 23.61
CA SER A 143 -8.28 1.25 22.92
C SER A 143 -9.02 1.74 21.66
N ARG A 144 -9.69 2.91 21.74
CA ARG A 144 -10.45 3.49 20.61
C ARG A 144 -9.58 3.99 19.46
N LYS A 145 -8.31 4.32 19.72
CA LYS A 145 -7.34 4.84 18.74
C LYS A 145 -6.18 3.88 18.53
N PHE A 146 -6.36 2.60 18.87
CA PHE A 146 -5.25 1.66 18.92
C PHE A 146 -4.67 1.37 17.52
N LYS A 147 -5.49 1.51 16.47
CA LYS A 147 -5.02 1.49 15.07
C LYS A 147 -3.98 2.58 14.79
N GLU A 148 -4.15 3.78 15.35
CA GLU A 148 -3.13 4.83 15.25
C GLU A 148 -1.83 4.41 15.96
N VAL A 149 -1.93 3.74 17.11
CA VAL A 149 -0.76 3.21 17.84
C VAL A 149 -0.04 2.16 17.00
N ILE A 150 -0.75 1.19 16.40
CA ILE A 150 -0.15 0.17 15.53
C ILE A 150 0.58 0.84 14.35
N ALA A 151 -0.09 1.75 13.64
CA ALA A 151 0.47 2.44 12.48
C ALA A 151 1.73 3.26 12.80
N ARG A 152 1.92 3.69 14.07
CA ARG A 152 3.16 4.35 14.53
C ARG A 152 4.40 3.44 14.45
N TYR A 153 4.21 2.14 14.64
CA TYR A 153 5.30 1.15 14.65
C TYR A 153 5.51 0.53 13.28
N VAL A 154 4.42 0.24 12.57
CA VAL A 154 4.49 -0.56 11.34
C VAL A 154 4.06 0.17 10.07
N GLY A 155 3.60 1.42 10.15
CA GLY A 155 3.08 2.12 8.98
C GLY A 155 1.84 1.43 8.41
N TYR A 156 1.75 1.32 7.08
CA TYR A 156 0.81 0.42 6.41
C TYR A 156 1.27 -1.05 6.41
N GLY A 157 2.49 -1.32 6.86
CA GLY A 157 3.05 -2.65 7.06
C GLY A 157 4.24 -2.96 6.18
N ALA A 158 4.65 -4.23 6.16
CA ALA A 158 5.73 -4.72 5.31
C ALA A 158 5.24 -4.92 3.89
N ALA A 159 5.98 -4.41 2.90
CA ALA A 159 5.67 -4.60 1.49
C ALA A 159 5.90 -6.04 1.05
N ASP A 160 4.91 -6.59 0.35
CA ASP A 160 5.01 -7.82 -0.42
C ASP A 160 4.90 -7.49 -1.91
N ILE A 161 6.05 -7.32 -2.55
CA ILE A 161 6.14 -6.81 -3.92
C ILE A 161 5.77 -7.87 -4.94
N GLU A 162 6.03 -9.15 -4.67
CA GLU A 162 5.61 -10.23 -5.58
C GLU A 162 4.10 -10.23 -5.77
N ARG A 163 3.34 -9.88 -4.71
CA ARG A 163 1.88 -9.77 -4.78
C ARG A 163 1.38 -8.60 -5.62
N VAL A 164 2.20 -7.58 -5.79
CA VAL A 164 1.92 -6.42 -6.65
C VAL A 164 2.25 -6.76 -8.10
N LEU A 165 3.36 -7.48 -8.33
CA LEU A 165 3.82 -7.86 -9.65
C LEU A 165 3.02 -9.03 -10.26
N THR A 166 2.30 -9.81 -9.45
CA THR A 166 1.60 -11.02 -9.91
C THR A 166 0.15 -11.09 -9.43
N CYS A 167 -0.73 -11.50 -10.34
CA CYS A 167 -2.10 -11.92 -10.03
C CYS A 167 -2.18 -13.44 -9.90
N THR A 168 -3.18 -13.93 -9.16
CA THR A 168 -3.53 -15.36 -9.12
C THR A 168 -4.93 -15.53 -9.70
N ALA A 169 -5.41 -16.77 -9.88
CA ALA A 169 -6.80 -16.94 -10.36
C ALA A 169 -7.81 -16.31 -9.39
N GLN A 170 -7.52 -16.29 -8.08
CA GLN A 170 -8.36 -15.79 -6.99
C GLN A 170 -8.06 -14.34 -6.59
N ARG A 171 -7.12 -13.66 -7.25
CA ARG A 171 -6.72 -12.28 -6.97
C ARG A 171 -6.53 -11.48 -8.25
N ALA A 172 -7.22 -10.34 -8.35
CA ALA A 172 -7.01 -9.39 -9.44
C ALA A 172 -6.70 -8.00 -8.90
N THR A 173 -5.76 -7.33 -9.55
CA THR A 173 -5.42 -5.92 -9.30
C THR A 173 -5.77 -5.10 -10.54
N VAL A 174 -6.47 -3.99 -10.34
CA VAL A 174 -6.80 -3.02 -11.37
C VAL A 174 -6.14 -1.70 -11.01
N LEU A 175 -5.55 -1.05 -12.02
CA LEU A 175 -4.86 0.22 -11.88
C LEU A 175 -5.73 1.34 -12.41
N GLY A 176 -5.57 2.53 -11.84
CA GLY A 176 -6.08 3.77 -12.38
C GLY A 176 -5.10 4.89 -12.08
N CYS A 177 -5.02 5.87 -12.95
CA CYS A 177 -4.24 7.09 -12.70
C CYS A 177 -4.92 8.27 -13.40
N GLY A 178 -4.50 9.46 -13.02
CA GLY A 178 -4.94 10.68 -13.69
C GLY A 178 -4.39 11.92 -13.02
N GLU A 179 -4.81 13.05 -13.56
CA GLU A 179 -4.55 14.38 -13.02
C GLU A 179 -5.90 15.02 -12.69
N ILE A 180 -6.06 15.54 -11.48
CA ILE A 180 -7.35 16.05 -10.98
C ILE A 180 -7.21 17.48 -10.46
N ARG A 181 -8.18 18.35 -10.78
CA ARG A 181 -8.23 19.76 -10.32
C ARG A 181 -9.10 19.93 -9.09
N GLU A 182 -9.06 21.12 -8.50
CA GLU A 182 -9.93 21.49 -7.39
C GLU A 182 -11.41 21.22 -7.71
N ASN A 183 -12.10 20.53 -6.79
CA ASN A 183 -13.54 20.20 -6.88
C ASN A 183 -13.92 19.24 -8.02
N GLU A 184 -12.96 18.69 -8.77
CA GLU A 184 -13.22 17.58 -9.69
C GLU A 184 -13.43 16.27 -8.92
N VAL A 185 -14.20 15.37 -9.54
CA VAL A 185 -14.46 14.01 -9.05
C VAL A 185 -14.21 13.05 -10.20
N HIS A 186 -13.23 12.17 -10.03
CA HIS A 186 -12.99 11.07 -10.96
C HIS A 186 -13.65 9.80 -10.40
N GLU A 187 -14.49 9.15 -11.20
CA GLU A 187 -15.19 7.92 -10.81
C GLU A 187 -14.68 6.74 -11.63
N TYR A 188 -14.15 5.73 -10.92
CA TYR A 188 -13.68 4.47 -11.49
C TYR A 188 -14.72 3.37 -11.28
N ALA A 189 -14.89 2.52 -12.29
CA ALA A 189 -15.74 1.34 -12.25
C ALA A 189 -14.90 0.08 -12.08
N PHE A 190 -15.01 -0.58 -10.93
CA PHE A 190 -14.36 -1.85 -10.66
C PHE A 190 -15.36 -3.01 -10.83
N PRO A 191 -15.17 -3.94 -11.78
CA PRO A 191 -16.11 -5.03 -12.02
C PRO A 191 -16.23 -5.97 -10.82
N LEU A 192 -17.45 -6.28 -10.41
CA LEU A 192 -17.68 -7.30 -9.40
C LEU A 192 -17.77 -8.68 -10.07
N PRO A 193 -16.93 -9.66 -9.67
CA PRO A 193 -17.05 -11.03 -10.13
C PRO A 193 -18.43 -11.59 -9.76
N VAL A 194 -19.21 -12.03 -10.75
CA VAL A 194 -20.55 -12.61 -10.52
C VAL A 194 -20.49 -13.86 -9.64
N GLY A 195 -19.38 -14.61 -9.70
CA GLY A 195 -19.19 -15.82 -8.89
C GLY A 195 -19.20 -15.56 -7.37
N LEU A 196 -19.00 -14.32 -6.94
CA LEU A 196 -19.08 -13.91 -5.54
C LEU A 196 -20.51 -13.59 -5.07
N SER A 197 -21.44 -13.34 -5.98
CA SER A 197 -22.83 -12.96 -5.65
C SER A 197 -23.49 -14.03 -4.76
N ALA A 198 -24.12 -13.57 -3.68
CA ALA A 198 -24.78 -14.43 -2.67
C ALA A 198 -23.89 -15.49 -1.99
N GLN A 199 -22.55 -15.43 -2.12
CA GLN A 199 -21.63 -16.37 -1.47
C GLN A 199 -21.33 -15.97 -0.03
N LYS A 200 -21.05 -16.97 0.82
CA LYS A 200 -20.55 -16.80 2.19
C LYS A 200 -19.11 -17.29 2.28
N LEU A 201 -18.17 -16.40 2.01
CA LEU A 201 -16.74 -16.69 2.00
C LEU A 201 -15.93 -15.49 2.51
N TRP A 202 -14.65 -15.73 2.82
CA TRP A 202 -13.72 -14.64 3.12
C TRP A 202 -13.32 -13.92 1.83
N ARG A 203 -13.39 -12.59 1.86
CA ARG A 203 -13.01 -11.70 0.76
C ARG A 203 -12.31 -10.47 1.33
N ARG A 204 -11.34 -9.99 0.57
CA ARG A 204 -10.56 -8.79 0.88
C ARG A 204 -10.51 -7.86 -0.31
N LEU A 205 -10.83 -6.60 -0.07
CA LEU A 205 -10.62 -5.50 -0.99
C LEU A 205 -9.53 -4.59 -0.41
N VAL A 206 -8.48 -4.34 -1.18
CA VAL A 206 -7.44 -3.36 -0.87
C VAL A 206 -7.57 -2.23 -1.85
N VAL A 207 -7.62 -0.99 -1.36
CA VAL A 207 -7.68 0.20 -2.22
C VAL A 207 -6.61 1.19 -1.76
N THR A 208 -5.70 1.55 -2.66
CA THR A 208 -4.64 2.52 -2.38
C THR A 208 -4.75 3.67 -3.34
N LEU A 209 -4.91 4.88 -2.80
CA LEU A 209 -4.78 6.14 -3.52
C LEU A 209 -3.51 6.85 -3.05
N ALA A 210 -2.63 7.24 -3.95
CA ALA A 210 -1.46 8.08 -3.67
C ALA A 210 -1.42 9.28 -4.62
N TRP A 211 -0.91 10.41 -4.14
CA TRP A 211 -0.76 11.60 -4.96
C TRP A 211 0.52 12.37 -4.66
N PHE A 212 0.91 13.23 -5.61
CA PHE A 212 1.92 14.27 -5.39
C PHE A 212 1.23 15.63 -5.40
N THR A 213 1.56 16.46 -4.43
CA THR A 213 0.94 17.78 -4.23
C THR A 213 2.05 18.81 -4.09
N PRO A 214 1.83 20.03 -4.59
CA PRO A 214 2.68 21.16 -4.26
C PRO A 214 2.79 21.34 -2.75
N ILE A 215 3.94 21.87 -2.32
CA ILE A 215 4.26 22.15 -0.91
C ILE A 215 3.98 23.63 -0.66
N ASN A 216 3.21 23.92 0.39
CA ASN A 216 3.00 25.29 0.87
C ASN A 216 3.68 25.47 2.24
N PRO A 217 4.89 26.07 2.29
CA PRO A 217 5.63 26.23 3.54
C PRO A 217 4.97 27.22 4.51
N ASP A 218 4.15 28.14 4.02
CA ASP A 218 3.54 29.22 4.80
C ASP A 218 2.27 28.77 5.56
N HIS A 219 1.78 27.57 5.28
CA HIS A 219 0.60 27.02 5.94
C HIS A 219 0.91 25.76 6.74
N ARG A 220 0.25 25.62 7.90
CA ARG A 220 0.38 24.47 8.85
C ARG A 220 0.10 23.07 8.29
N ASN A 221 -0.30 22.93 7.03
CA ASN A 221 -0.53 21.64 6.37
C ASN A 221 0.63 21.22 5.47
N LEU A 222 1.50 22.17 5.09
CA LEU A 222 2.65 21.96 4.20
C LEU A 222 2.31 21.35 2.83
N ARG A 223 1.04 21.42 2.40
CA ARG A 223 0.56 20.88 1.12
C ARG A 223 -0.62 21.67 0.61
N GLU A 224 -0.76 21.73 -0.70
CA GLU A 224 -1.81 22.51 -1.38
C GLU A 224 -3.04 21.69 -1.78
N ALA A 225 -2.90 20.37 -1.96
CA ALA A 225 -3.98 19.49 -2.35
C ALA A 225 -4.20 18.35 -1.35
N LYS A 226 -5.47 18.04 -1.10
CA LYS A 226 -5.89 16.84 -0.41
C LYS A 226 -6.84 16.06 -1.31
N LEU A 227 -6.45 14.83 -1.63
CA LEU A 227 -7.34 13.89 -2.28
C LEU A 227 -7.98 12.96 -1.26
N GLU A 228 -9.16 12.44 -1.60
CA GLU A 228 -9.90 11.50 -0.77
C GLU A 228 -10.59 10.44 -1.63
N LEU A 229 -10.47 9.19 -1.18
CA LEU A 229 -11.08 8.01 -1.76
C LEU A 229 -12.42 7.73 -1.07
N GLU A 230 -13.48 7.56 -1.87
CA GLU A 230 -14.83 7.28 -1.39
C GLU A 230 -15.48 6.12 -2.17
N PRO A 231 -16.24 5.21 -1.52
CA PRO A 231 -16.94 4.13 -2.21
C PRO A 231 -18.25 4.64 -2.85
N GLY A 232 -18.13 5.48 -3.88
CA GLY A 232 -19.20 5.76 -4.85
C GLY A 232 -20.50 6.35 -4.29
N GLY A 233 -20.47 6.99 -3.12
CA GLY A 233 -21.65 7.54 -2.43
C GLY A 233 -22.28 6.62 -1.37
N ALA A 234 -21.64 5.48 -1.05
CA ALA A 234 -22.07 4.58 0.01
C ALA A 234 -21.01 4.49 1.13
N LYS A 235 -21.21 3.55 2.07
CA LYS A 235 -20.19 3.10 3.02
C LYS A 235 -19.68 1.71 2.59
N TRP A 236 -18.47 1.34 3.01
CA TRP A 236 -17.87 0.03 2.68
C TRP A 236 -18.69 -1.18 3.15
N ASP A 237 -19.51 -1.03 4.19
CA ASP A 237 -20.42 -2.07 4.69
C ASP A 237 -21.74 -2.14 3.91
N ALA A 238 -22.08 -1.09 3.18
CA ALA A 238 -23.30 -0.98 2.38
C ALA A 238 -23.10 -1.36 0.90
N ILE A 239 -21.86 -1.40 0.40
CA ILE A 239 -21.57 -1.94 -0.94
C ILE A 239 -21.84 -3.45 -1.00
N PRO A 240 -22.06 -4.05 -2.20
CA PRO A 240 -22.45 -5.46 -2.31
C PRO A 240 -21.52 -6.45 -1.59
N LEU A 241 -20.22 -6.14 -1.55
CA LEU A 241 -19.21 -6.96 -0.87
C LEU A 241 -19.29 -6.93 0.67
N ARG A 242 -20.07 -6.03 1.30
CA ARG A 242 -20.26 -5.89 2.76
C ARG A 242 -18.95 -6.01 3.55
N LEU A 243 -18.09 -5.00 3.41
CA LEU A 243 -16.72 -5.00 3.91
C LEU A 243 -16.54 -4.11 5.14
N THR A 244 -15.55 -4.43 5.96
CA THR A 244 -15.19 -3.67 7.16
C THR A 244 -13.69 -3.36 7.19
N ARG A 245 -13.33 -2.18 7.68
CA ARG A 245 -11.94 -1.71 7.77
C ARG A 245 -11.14 -2.50 8.81
N GLN A 246 -10.05 -3.14 8.37
CA GLN A 246 -9.19 -3.94 9.23
C GLN A 246 -8.06 -3.13 9.86
N ASP A 247 -7.23 -2.47 9.04
CA ASP A 247 -5.95 -1.93 9.51
C ASP A 247 -6.02 -0.44 9.91
N GLY A 248 -5.96 0.49 8.94
CA GLY A 248 -5.84 1.93 9.20
C GLY A 248 -7.01 2.55 9.98
N ASP A 249 -6.72 3.56 10.80
CA ASP A 249 -7.74 4.45 11.39
C ASP A 249 -8.31 5.38 10.30
N HIS A 250 -9.64 5.52 10.28
CA HIS A 250 -10.34 6.23 9.20
C HIS A 250 -9.97 7.73 9.11
N ASN A 251 -9.54 8.36 10.21
CA ASN A 251 -9.08 9.75 10.17
C ASN A 251 -7.60 9.81 9.84
N GLN A 252 -6.82 8.84 10.32
CA GLN A 252 -5.37 8.85 10.16
C GLN A 252 -4.94 8.68 8.70
N VAL A 253 -5.64 7.82 7.94
CA VAL A 253 -5.36 7.59 6.51
C VAL A 253 -5.60 8.83 5.64
N LEU A 254 -6.34 9.83 6.15
CA LEU A 254 -6.62 11.10 5.45
C LEU A 254 -5.60 12.21 5.75
N ARG A 255 -4.63 11.96 6.63
CA ARG A 255 -3.66 12.96 7.08
C ARG A 255 -2.43 13.08 6.18
N GLY A 256 -2.14 12.08 5.35
CA GLY A 256 -0.97 12.04 4.46
C GLY A 256 -1.28 12.43 3.01
N THR A 257 -0.40 11.98 2.10
CA THR A 257 -0.59 12.01 0.63
C THR A 257 -0.83 10.61 0.05
N VAL A 258 -1.34 9.73 0.91
CA VAL A 258 -1.72 8.35 0.62
C VAL A 258 -2.89 7.97 1.51
N GLN A 259 -3.95 7.43 0.91
CA GLN A 259 -5.03 6.76 1.59
C GLN A 259 -5.00 5.28 1.19
N HIS A 260 -4.72 4.41 2.16
CA HIS A 260 -4.67 2.96 1.97
C HIS A 260 -5.74 2.29 2.85
N GLU A 261 -6.71 1.65 2.21
CA GLU A 261 -7.84 1.00 2.85
C GLU A 261 -7.72 -0.52 2.67
N VAL A 262 -7.69 -1.24 3.80
CA VAL A 262 -7.74 -2.70 3.86
C VAL A 262 -9.10 -3.10 4.41
N LEU A 263 -9.89 -3.75 3.58
CA LEU A 263 -11.28 -4.05 3.84
C LEU A 263 -11.52 -5.55 3.72
N GLU A 264 -12.13 -6.15 4.71
CA GLU A 264 -12.40 -7.59 4.72
C GLU A 264 -13.82 -7.90 5.18
N GLY A 265 -14.24 -9.13 4.92
CA GLY A 265 -15.25 -9.78 5.73
C GLY A 265 -15.53 -11.20 5.28
N THR A 266 -16.46 -11.83 5.98
CA THR A 266 -16.76 -13.26 5.89
C THR A 266 -18.26 -13.55 5.83
N ASN A 267 -19.07 -12.50 5.99
CA ASN A 267 -20.51 -12.57 5.93
C ASN A 267 -20.98 -12.79 4.49
N ILE A 268 -22.22 -13.25 4.36
CA ILE A 268 -22.88 -13.40 3.06
C ILE A 268 -22.82 -12.10 2.27
N ILE A 269 -22.33 -12.19 1.05
CA ILE A 269 -22.26 -11.10 0.08
C ILE A 269 -23.69 -10.80 -0.40
N SER A 270 -24.03 -9.54 -0.65
CA SER A 270 -25.33 -9.20 -1.22
C SER A 270 -25.51 -9.88 -2.58
N ALA A 271 -26.75 -10.24 -2.94
CA ALA A 271 -27.03 -10.67 -4.31
C ALA A 271 -26.91 -9.48 -5.27
N TYR A 272 -26.23 -9.67 -6.38
CA TYR A 272 -26.11 -8.74 -7.50
C TYR A 272 -26.02 -9.51 -8.82
N GLN A 273 -26.25 -8.80 -9.93
CA GLN A 273 -26.27 -9.36 -11.28
C GLN A 273 -24.89 -9.29 -11.94
N ASP A 274 -24.70 -10.06 -13.02
CA ASP A 274 -23.50 -9.91 -13.86
C ASP A 274 -23.47 -8.50 -14.48
N GLY A 275 -22.30 -7.87 -14.46
CA GLY A 275 -22.11 -6.49 -14.89
C GLY A 275 -22.24 -5.44 -13.78
N GLU A 276 -22.57 -5.83 -12.54
CA GLU A 276 -22.51 -4.92 -11.40
C GLU A 276 -21.08 -4.39 -11.18
N MET A 277 -20.96 -3.09 -10.92
CA MET A 277 -19.68 -2.39 -10.79
C MET A 277 -19.59 -1.70 -9.43
N LEU A 278 -18.49 -1.92 -8.72
CA LEU A 278 -18.12 -1.10 -7.57
C LEU A 278 -17.60 0.25 -8.06
N ARG A 279 -18.28 1.34 -7.68
CA ARG A 279 -17.83 2.70 -7.96
C ARG A 279 -16.84 3.19 -6.91
N ILE A 280 -15.71 3.70 -7.37
CA ILE A 280 -14.66 4.27 -6.53
C ILE A 280 -14.43 5.70 -6.97
N ARG A 281 -14.64 6.67 -6.07
CA ARG A 281 -14.48 8.09 -6.35
C ARG A 281 -13.17 8.60 -5.78
N VAL A 282 -12.45 9.36 -6.59
CA VAL A 282 -11.32 10.19 -6.17
C VAL A 282 -11.79 11.63 -6.24
N THR A 283 -11.78 12.32 -5.11
CA THR A 283 -12.16 13.74 -5.01
C THR A 283 -10.94 14.57 -4.69
N CYS A 284 -10.86 15.79 -5.24
CA CYS A 284 -9.78 16.73 -4.94
C CYS A 284 -10.33 17.97 -4.26
N LYS A 285 -9.76 18.31 -3.11
CA LYS A 285 -10.06 19.54 -2.37
C LYS A 285 -8.77 20.33 -2.21
N LYS A 286 -8.84 21.65 -2.36
CA LYS A 286 -7.75 22.51 -1.92
C LYS A 286 -7.49 22.31 -0.43
N SER A 287 -6.23 22.40 -0.07
CA SER A 287 -5.76 22.46 1.30
C SER A 287 -4.82 23.63 1.37
N ALA A 288 -4.90 24.46 2.41
CA ALA A 288 -3.83 25.44 2.67
C ALA A 288 -3.58 26.54 1.61
N THR A 289 -4.42 26.66 0.58
CA THR A 289 -4.31 27.70 -0.46
C THR A 289 -5.66 28.38 -0.70
N VAL A 290 -5.65 29.56 -1.32
CA VAL A 290 -6.86 30.31 -1.73
C VAL A 290 -7.50 29.65 -2.96
N SER A 291 -6.69 29.25 -3.93
CA SER A 291 -7.06 28.43 -5.09
C SER A 291 -5.98 27.37 -5.36
N LEU A 292 -6.39 26.22 -5.88
CA LEU A 292 -5.46 25.21 -6.37
C LEU A 292 -5.43 25.28 -7.90
N ASP A 293 -4.44 26.01 -8.43
CA ASP A 293 -4.30 26.24 -9.87
C ASP A 293 -3.61 25.06 -10.58
N ASP A 294 -2.87 24.24 -9.83
CA ASP A 294 -2.19 23.04 -10.32
C ASP A 294 -3.12 21.84 -10.50
N VAL A 295 -2.83 21.05 -11.53
CA VAL A 295 -3.37 19.70 -11.68
C VAL A 295 -2.63 18.73 -10.76
N ILE A 296 -3.36 17.83 -10.09
CA ILE A 296 -2.77 16.94 -9.09
C ILE A 296 -2.65 15.53 -9.63
N PRO A 297 -1.42 15.03 -9.88
CA PRO A 297 -1.23 13.67 -10.35
C PRO A 297 -1.49 12.67 -9.21
N TYR A 298 -2.23 11.61 -9.52
CA TYR A 298 -2.51 10.52 -8.59
C TYR A 298 -2.46 9.15 -9.26
N GLY A 299 -2.19 8.14 -8.42
CA GLY A 299 -2.27 6.73 -8.75
C GLY A 299 -3.25 6.01 -7.82
N LEU A 300 -4.00 5.07 -8.39
CA LEU A 300 -5.00 4.24 -7.74
C LEU A 300 -4.71 2.77 -8.04
N ALA A 301 -4.73 1.93 -7.00
CA ALA A 301 -4.65 0.48 -7.15
C ALA A 301 -5.76 -0.18 -6.34
N VAL A 302 -6.49 -1.09 -6.98
CA VAL A 302 -7.64 -1.81 -6.40
C VAL A 302 -7.42 -3.30 -6.54
N THR A 303 -7.33 -4.03 -5.43
CA THR A 303 -7.20 -5.49 -5.44
C THR A 303 -8.39 -6.13 -4.76
N LEU A 304 -9.05 -7.06 -5.44
CA LEU A 304 -10.02 -7.97 -4.85
C LEU A 304 -9.43 -9.37 -4.78
N GLU A 305 -9.51 -9.99 -3.61
CA GLU A 305 -9.06 -11.37 -3.40
C GLU A 305 -10.03 -12.19 -2.55
N VAL A 306 -10.03 -13.49 -2.84
CA VAL A 306 -10.59 -14.55 -2.00
C VAL A 306 -9.49 -15.53 -1.60
N LYS A 307 -9.80 -16.53 -0.79
CA LYS A 307 -8.83 -17.59 -0.49
C LYS A 307 -8.50 -18.39 -1.76
N GLU A 308 -7.26 -18.83 -1.89
CA GLU A 308 -6.75 -19.55 -3.09
C GLU A 308 -7.46 -20.90 -3.32
N ASP A 309 -8.05 -21.51 -2.30
CA ASP A 309 -8.83 -22.76 -2.38
C ASP A 309 -10.26 -22.56 -2.89
N VAL A 310 -10.70 -21.31 -3.09
CA VAL A 310 -12.01 -20.98 -3.64
C VAL A 310 -11.94 -21.06 -5.18
N GLY A 311 -12.76 -21.94 -5.77
CA GLY A 311 -12.83 -22.16 -7.22
C GLY A 311 -13.43 -21.02 -8.07
N ILE A 312 -13.41 -19.78 -7.58
CA ILE A 312 -13.93 -18.61 -8.29
C ILE A 312 -12.76 -17.90 -9.00
N PRO A 313 -12.75 -17.81 -10.35
CA PRO A 313 -11.65 -17.21 -11.10
C PRO A 313 -11.77 -15.68 -11.16
N ILE A 314 -11.57 -15.02 -10.01
CA ILE A 314 -11.62 -13.57 -9.83
C ILE A 314 -10.86 -12.80 -10.92
N TYR A 315 -9.62 -13.20 -11.22
CA TYR A 315 -8.80 -12.54 -12.23
C TYR A 315 -9.43 -12.59 -13.63
N GLN A 316 -9.90 -13.75 -14.07
CA GLN A 316 -10.48 -13.89 -15.41
C GLN A 316 -11.81 -13.13 -15.52
N GLN A 317 -12.65 -13.16 -14.46
CA GLN A 317 -13.92 -12.44 -14.47
C GLN A 317 -13.72 -10.93 -14.55
N ILE A 318 -12.75 -10.38 -13.81
CA ILE A 318 -12.44 -8.93 -13.87
C ILE A 318 -11.81 -8.58 -15.22
N ARG A 319 -10.81 -9.34 -15.67
CA ARG A 319 -10.12 -9.11 -16.95
C ARG A 319 -11.08 -9.12 -18.14
N ALA A 320 -12.04 -10.05 -18.16
CA ALA A 320 -13.02 -10.17 -19.23
C ALA A 320 -13.96 -8.94 -19.33
N LYS A 321 -14.20 -8.24 -18.21
CA LYS A 321 -15.06 -7.04 -18.17
C LYS A 321 -14.30 -5.75 -18.47
N LEU A 322 -12.98 -5.73 -18.27
CA LEU A 322 -12.14 -4.57 -18.57
C LEU A 322 -11.68 -4.51 -20.03
N LYS A 323 -11.51 -5.67 -20.69
CA LYS A 323 -11.18 -5.68 -22.11
C LYS A 323 -12.30 -5.04 -22.95
N PRO A 324 -11.97 -4.18 -23.92
CA PRO A 324 -12.97 -3.68 -24.86
C PRO A 324 -13.65 -4.86 -25.55
N GLN A 325 -14.98 -4.92 -25.49
CA GLN A 325 -15.73 -5.91 -26.25
C GLN A 325 -15.57 -5.58 -27.73
N ILE A 326 -14.87 -6.45 -28.46
CA ILE A 326 -14.83 -6.37 -29.92
C ILE A 326 -16.25 -6.67 -30.40
N VAL A 327 -16.96 -5.64 -30.83
CA VAL A 327 -18.22 -5.80 -31.56
C VAL A 327 -17.85 -6.44 -32.89
N VAL A 328 -18.02 -7.77 -32.99
CA VAL A 328 -18.03 -8.44 -34.29
C VAL A 328 -19.29 -7.97 -34.98
N GLY A 329 -19.16 -6.97 -35.86
CA GLY A 329 -20.26 -6.54 -36.71
C GLY A 329 -20.82 -7.74 -37.45
N ALA A 330 -22.12 -7.97 -37.32
CA ALA A 330 -22.82 -8.94 -38.14
C ALA A 330 -22.55 -8.58 -39.61
N GLY A 331 -21.86 -9.48 -40.33
CA GLY A 331 -21.68 -9.36 -41.77
C GLY A 331 -23.05 -9.19 -42.41
N GLN A 332 -23.24 -8.08 -43.12
CA GLN A 332 -24.40 -7.89 -43.95
C GLN A 332 -24.30 -8.79 -45.18
N ALA A 333 -25.33 -9.62 -45.34
CA ALA A 333 -25.78 -10.39 -46.50
C ALA A 333 -24.80 -11.41 -47.12
#